data_AF-A0A7C0YU18-F1
#
_entry.id   AF-A0A7C0YU18-F1
#
_cell.length_a   1.000
_cell.length_b   1.000
_cell.length_c   1.000
_cell.angle_alpha   90.00
_cell.angle_beta   90.00
_cell.angle_gamma   90.00
#
_symmetry.space_group_name_H-M   'P 1'
#
loop_
_entity.id
_entity.type
_entity.pdbx_description
1 polymer ?
#
loop_
_entity_poly.entity_id
_entity_poly.type
_entity_poly.pdbx_seq_one_letter_code
_entity_poly.pdbx_strand_id
1 'polypeptide(L)'
;MVVPVHHIPARRLLLFLFLLSFLSVLSCSRPAKWEVLCARYGVSDGMPLNKMVRGASSEKYPMAWMFWILRSGDRTVLVDCGFENESLRRRWHIEAYRRPVDILLEIGIKPDDITDVVITHLHWDHVGSIHRFR
;
A
#
# COMPACT_ATOMS: atom_id res chain seq x y z
N MET A 1 -47.61 -45.70 8.15
CA MET A 1 -47.70 -44.64 7.14
C MET A 1 -46.27 -44.45 6.59
N VAL A 2 -45.95 -45.13 5.49
CA VAL A 2 -44.58 -45.18 4.94
C VAL A 2 -44.44 -44.06 3.92
N VAL A 3 -43.56 -43.10 4.19
CA VAL A 3 -43.25 -41.99 3.27
C VAL A 3 -42.38 -42.55 2.13
N PRO A 4 -42.69 -42.32 0.85
CA PRO A 4 -41.88 -42.86 -0.24
C PRO A 4 -40.55 -42.11 -0.30
N VAL A 5 -39.45 -42.85 -0.16
CA VAL A 5 -38.10 -42.33 -0.39
C VAL A 5 -37.90 -42.25 -1.90
N HIS A 6 -37.93 -41.04 -2.45
CA HIS A 6 -37.61 -40.82 -3.85
C HIS A 6 -36.13 -41.16 -4.10
N HIS A 7 -35.88 -42.28 -4.76
CA HIS A 7 -34.56 -42.63 -5.26
C HIS A 7 -34.11 -41.60 -6.29
N ILE A 8 -33.13 -40.76 -5.92
CA ILE A 8 -32.45 -39.89 -6.86
C ILE A 8 -31.57 -40.81 -7.74
N PRO A 9 -31.82 -40.89 -9.06
CA PRO A 9 -31.04 -41.76 -9.92
C PRO A 9 -29.57 -41.30 -9.94
N ALA A 10 -28.63 -42.25 -9.82
CA ALA A 10 -27.18 -41.99 -9.69
C ALA A 10 -26.61 -41.04 -10.77
N ARG A 11 -27.21 -41.02 -11.98
CA ARG A 11 -26.87 -40.08 -13.06
C ARG A 11 -27.14 -38.61 -12.70
N ARG A 12 -28.21 -38.32 -11.95
CA ARG A 12 -28.53 -36.96 -11.47
C ARG A 12 -27.56 -36.51 -10.38
N LEU A 13 -27.10 -37.42 -9.52
CA LEU A 13 -26.08 -37.14 -8.50
C LEU A 13 -24.71 -36.90 -9.14
N LEU A 14 -24.33 -37.69 -10.16
CA LEU A 14 -23.09 -37.49 -10.92
C LEU A 14 -23.08 -36.14 -11.66
N LEU A 15 -24.18 -35.78 -12.34
CA LEU A 15 -24.33 -34.48 -13.02
C LEU A 15 -24.24 -33.30 -12.04
N PHE A 16 -24.80 -33.44 -10.83
CA PHE A 16 -24.74 -32.41 -9.79
C PHE A 16 -23.30 -32.25 -9.23
N LEU A 17 -22.60 -33.36 -9.02
CA LEU A 17 -21.18 -33.36 -8.61
C LEU A 17 -20.26 -32.80 -9.72
N PHE A 18 -20.55 -33.09 -10.99
CA PHE A 18 -19.83 -32.53 -12.15
C PHE A 18 -20.06 -31.01 -12.28
N LEU A 19 -21.28 -30.54 -12.01
CA LEU A 19 -21.63 -29.12 -12.02
C LEU A 19 -20.94 -28.35 -10.86
N LEU A 20 -20.91 -28.93 -9.66
CA LEU A 20 -20.21 -28.39 -8.49
C LEU A 20 -18.69 -28.28 -8.71
N SER A 21 -18.09 -29.27 -9.37
CA SER A 21 -16.65 -29.27 -9.69
C SER A 21 -16.29 -28.30 -10.82
N PHE A 22 -17.21 -28.02 -11.76
CA PHE A 22 -17.00 -26.99 -12.80
C PHE A 22 -17.06 -25.56 -12.24
N LEU A 23 -17.90 -25.31 -11.22
CA LEU A 23 -18.01 -24.02 -10.53
C LEU A 23 -16.73 -23.65 -9.76
N SER A 24 -16.01 -24.62 -9.19
CA SER A 24 -14.72 -24.38 -8.52
C SER A 24 -13.59 -23.98 -9.46
N VAL A 25 -13.60 -24.44 -10.72
CA VAL A 25 -12.55 -24.12 -11.72
C VAL A 25 -12.68 -22.68 -12.24
N LEU A 26 -13.90 -22.13 -12.25
CA LEU A 26 -14.16 -20.72 -12.59
C LEU A 26 -13.74 -19.74 -11.48
N SER A 27 -13.43 -20.23 -10.27
CA SER A 27 -12.96 -19.42 -9.14
C SER A 27 -11.44 -19.30 -9.06
N CYS A 28 -10.74 -19.45 -10.19
CA CYS A 28 -9.36 -19.01 -10.26
C CYS A 28 -9.35 -17.48 -10.15
N SER A 29 -9.02 -16.96 -8.96
CA SER A 29 -8.92 -15.52 -8.73
C SER A 29 -7.97 -14.95 -9.76
N ARG A 30 -8.45 -14.02 -10.59
CA ARG A 30 -7.55 -13.22 -11.44
C ARG A 30 -6.44 -12.66 -10.54
N PRO A 31 -5.19 -12.60 -11.01
CA PRO A 31 -4.11 -12.02 -10.22
C PRO A 31 -4.56 -10.64 -9.73
N ALA A 32 -4.39 -10.41 -8.43
CA ALA A 32 -4.82 -9.17 -7.80
C ALA A 32 -4.20 -7.98 -8.57
N LYS A 33 -5.05 -7.09 -9.06
CA LYS A 33 -4.58 -5.88 -9.74
C LYS A 33 -4.08 -4.92 -8.67
N TRP A 34 -2.81 -4.56 -8.74
CA TRP A 34 -2.21 -3.57 -7.85
C TRP A 34 -2.12 -2.22 -8.55
N GLU A 35 -2.46 -1.18 -7.81
CA GLU A 35 -2.12 0.19 -8.14
C GLU A 35 -1.00 0.65 -7.20
N VAL A 36 0.01 1.31 -7.76
CA VAL A 36 1.18 1.80 -7.01
C VAL A 36 1.28 3.30 -7.23
N LEU A 37 1.16 4.06 -6.15
CA LEU A 37 1.27 5.51 -6.15
C LEU A 37 2.53 5.95 -5.40
N CYS A 38 3.19 6.97 -5.93
CA CYS A 38 4.29 7.65 -5.26
C CYS A 38 3.78 8.97 -4.67
N ALA A 39 3.83 9.10 -3.35
CA ALA A 39 3.38 10.28 -2.63
C ALA A 39 4.60 11.13 -2.24
N ARG A 40 4.88 12.17 -3.04
CA ARG A 40 5.88 13.18 -2.66
C ARG A 40 5.29 14.11 -1.60
N TYR A 41 5.95 14.21 -0.46
CA TYR A 41 5.51 15.02 0.68
C TYR A 41 6.44 16.19 1.01
N GLY A 42 7.51 16.37 0.23
CA GLY A 42 8.36 17.56 0.29
C GLY A 42 9.54 17.49 -0.67
N VAL A 43 10.29 18.58 -0.78
CA VAL A 43 11.54 18.66 -1.56
C VAL A 43 12.58 19.43 -0.77
N SER A 44 13.79 18.88 -0.65
CA SER A 44 14.96 19.67 -0.25
C SER A 44 15.69 20.13 -1.49
N ASP A 45 15.76 21.44 -1.71
CA ASP A 45 16.60 21.97 -2.77
C ASP A 45 18.06 22.00 -2.31
N GLY A 46 18.97 21.71 -3.23
CA GLY A 46 20.39 21.87 -3.01
C GLY A 46 21.07 20.78 -2.16
N MET A 47 20.59 19.54 -2.18
CA MET A 47 21.23 18.41 -1.50
C MET A 47 22.56 18.05 -2.21
N PRO A 48 23.71 18.06 -1.51
CA PRO A 48 24.98 17.67 -2.12
C PRO A 48 24.97 16.19 -2.54
N LEU A 49 25.31 15.89 -3.79
CA LEU A 49 25.23 14.55 -4.36
C LEU A 49 26.13 13.55 -3.61
N ASN A 50 27.31 13.98 -3.16
CA ASN A 50 28.21 13.16 -2.35
C ASN A 50 27.66 12.72 -0.98
N LYS A 51 26.52 13.28 -0.53
CA LYS A 51 25.78 12.80 0.65
C LYS A 51 24.84 11.64 0.33
N MET A 52 24.47 11.47 -0.94
CA MET A 52 23.53 10.46 -1.42
C MET A 52 24.23 9.33 -2.18
N VAL A 53 25.24 9.68 -2.99
CA VAL A 53 25.96 8.76 -3.88
C VAL A 53 27.43 8.73 -3.50
N ARG A 54 27.91 7.56 -3.11
CA ARG A 54 29.32 7.35 -2.75
C ARG A 54 30.23 7.64 -3.94
N GLY A 55 31.24 8.49 -3.74
CA GLY A 55 32.23 8.84 -4.77
C GLY A 55 31.79 9.94 -5.74
N ALA A 56 30.59 10.50 -5.56
CA ALA A 56 30.12 11.61 -6.39
C ALA A 56 30.75 12.96 -6.01
N SER A 57 30.59 13.95 -6.89
CA SER A 57 30.95 15.35 -6.63
C SER A 57 30.05 15.98 -5.56
N SER A 58 30.43 17.16 -5.08
CA SER A 58 29.61 17.96 -4.14
C SER A 58 28.60 18.87 -4.84
N GLU A 59 28.32 18.64 -6.12
CA GLU A 59 27.27 19.36 -6.83
C GLU A 59 25.92 19.10 -6.16
N LYS A 60 25.04 20.10 -6.22
CA LYS A 60 23.80 20.13 -5.47
C LYS A 60 22.62 19.83 -6.38
N TYR A 61 21.75 18.93 -5.94
CA TYR A 61 20.54 18.53 -6.68
C TYR A 61 19.29 18.60 -5.78
N PRO A 62 18.10 18.78 -6.36
CA PRO A 62 16.86 18.64 -5.62
C PRO A 62 16.66 17.17 -5.20
N MET A 63 16.23 16.98 -3.95
CA MET A 63 15.89 15.67 -3.39
C MET A 63 14.41 15.64 -3.02
N ALA A 64 13.67 14.65 -3.55
CA ALA A 64 12.28 14.44 -3.19
C ALA A 64 12.16 13.59 -1.92
N TRP A 65 11.28 14.00 -1.02
CA TRP A 65 10.85 13.21 0.13
C TRP A 65 9.53 12.53 -0.23
N MET A 66 9.48 11.21 -0.15
CA MET A 66 8.34 10.43 -0.65
C MET A 66 8.12 9.14 0.14
N PHE A 67 6.89 8.64 0.11
CA PHE A 67 6.51 7.31 0.53
C PHE A 67 5.60 6.68 -0.56
N TRP A 68 5.30 5.39 -0.45
CA TRP A 68 4.49 4.70 -1.45
C TRP A 68 3.17 4.20 -0.90
N ILE A 69 2.18 4.11 -1.78
CA ILE A 69 0.84 3.61 -1.47
C ILE A 69 0.53 2.51 -2.49
N LEU A 70 0.22 1.32 -1.99
CA LEU A 70 -0.12 0.15 -2.80
C LEU A 70 -1.57 -0.24 -2.51
N ARG A 71 -2.42 -0.30 -3.54
CA ARG A 71 -3.84 -0.64 -3.42
C ARG A 71 -4.21 -1.89 -4.18
N SER A 72 -4.97 -2.79 -3.57
CA SER A 72 -5.61 -3.91 -4.25
C SER A 72 -6.82 -4.44 -3.48
N GLY A 73 -8.01 -4.28 -4.06
CA GLY A 73 -9.26 -4.61 -3.36
C GLY A 73 -9.37 -3.83 -2.05
N ASP A 74 -9.57 -4.55 -0.95
CA ASP A 74 -9.68 -3.98 0.40
C ASP A 74 -8.31 -3.75 1.08
N ARG A 75 -7.20 -4.04 0.38
CA ARG A 75 -5.85 -3.82 0.92
C ARG A 75 -5.30 -2.48 0.50
N THR A 76 -4.85 -1.70 1.49
CA THR A 76 -4.11 -0.45 1.30
C THR A 76 -2.84 -0.52 2.14
N VAL A 77 -1.70 -0.65 1.47
CA VAL A 77 -0.39 -0.78 2.11
C VAL A 77 0.39 0.52 1.94
N LEU A 78 0.93 1.04 3.04
CA LEU A 78 1.95 2.07 2.97
C LEU A 78 3.34 1.43 2.97
N VAL A 79 4.22 1.89 2.08
CA VAL A 79 5.66 1.63 2.20
C VAL A 79 6.31 2.92 2.66
N ASP A 80 6.74 2.90 3.92
CA ASP A 80 7.06 4.07 4.74
C ASP A 80 5.88 5.02 4.96
N CYS A 81 6.00 5.93 5.92
CA CYS A 81 4.91 6.81 6.36
C CYS A 81 5.32 8.26 6.55
N GLY A 82 6.51 8.66 6.10
CA GLY A 82 7.01 10.02 6.26
C GLY A 82 7.21 10.39 7.73
N PHE A 83 7.16 11.69 8.02
CA PHE A 83 7.30 12.25 9.37
C PHE A 83 6.54 13.57 9.50
N GLU A 84 6.28 14.02 10.74
CA GLU A 84 5.57 15.28 11.04
C GLU A 84 6.36 16.25 11.96
N ASN A 85 7.65 16.00 12.18
CA ASN A 85 8.48 16.83 13.05
C ASN A 85 8.93 18.12 12.37
N GLU A 86 8.31 19.24 12.72
CA GLU A 86 8.59 20.55 12.12
C GLU A 86 10.07 21.03 12.27
N SER A 87 10.76 20.65 13.35
CA SER A 87 12.18 21.00 13.53
C SER A 87 13.09 20.26 12.56
N LEU A 88 12.80 18.99 12.27
CA LEU A 88 13.50 18.23 11.23
C LEU A 88 13.20 18.78 9.84
N ARG A 89 11.94 19.13 9.56
CA ARG A 89 11.55 19.76 8.28
C ARG A 89 12.39 21.01 7.99
N ARG A 90 12.53 21.92 8.97
CA ARG A 90 13.37 23.13 8.84
C ARG A 90 14.85 22.81 8.70
N ARG A 91 15.37 21.88 9.51
CA ARG A 91 16.79 21.49 9.50
C ARG A 91 17.24 20.96 8.14
N TRP A 92 16.34 20.26 7.45
CA TRP A 92 16.60 19.67 6.14
C TRP A 92 16.11 20.54 4.98
N HIS A 93 15.68 21.78 5.24
CA HIS A 93 15.20 22.72 4.22
C HIS A 93 14.12 22.10 3.31
N ILE A 94 13.17 21.38 3.91
CA ILE A 94 12.10 20.71 3.16
C ILE A 94 10.99 21.71 2.85
N GLU A 95 10.95 22.09 1.58
CA GLU A 95 9.96 22.97 0.96
C GLU A 95 8.79 22.19 0.36
N ALA A 96 7.70 22.91 0.06
CA ALA A 96 6.45 22.33 -0.44
C ALA A 96 5.96 21.13 0.41
N TYR A 97 6.22 21.20 1.72
CA TYR A 97 5.94 20.09 2.61
C TYR A 97 4.44 19.91 2.84
N ARG A 98 4.01 18.66 2.85
CA ARG A 98 2.64 18.26 3.16
C ARG A 98 2.68 17.13 4.18
N ARG A 99 1.80 17.13 5.17
CA ARG A 99 1.75 16.03 6.13
C ARG A 99 1.35 14.74 5.39
N PRO A 100 1.96 13.59 5.69
CA PRO A 100 1.62 12.32 5.04
C PRO A 100 0.13 11.98 5.09
N VAL A 101 -0.53 12.25 6.23
CA VAL A 101 -1.98 12.02 6.39
C VAL A 101 -2.82 12.92 5.47
N ASP A 102 -2.42 14.18 5.26
CA ASP A 102 -3.18 15.09 4.38
C ASP A 102 -3.12 14.64 2.91
N ILE A 103 -2.00 14.04 2.49
CA ILE A 103 -1.85 13.48 1.14
C ILE A 103 -2.78 12.29 0.93
N LEU A 104 -2.91 11.42 1.93
CA LEU A 104 -3.82 10.26 1.89
C LEU A 104 -5.28 10.71 1.80
N LEU A 105 -5.66 11.70 2.62
CA LEU A 105 -7.03 12.20 2.66
C LEU A 105 -7.47 12.83 1.32
N GLU A 106 -6.58 13.53 0.62
CA GLU A 106 -6.88 14.11 -0.69
C GLU A 106 -7.22 13.08 -1.78
N ILE A 107 -6.72 11.86 -1.65
CA ILE A 107 -7.02 10.76 -2.57
C ILE A 107 -8.06 9.79 -2.00
N GLY A 108 -8.75 10.20 -0.93
CA GLY A 108 -9.87 9.47 -0.33
C GLY A 108 -9.45 8.31 0.57
N ILE A 109 -8.22 8.30 1.09
CA ILE A 109 -7.72 7.26 2.01
C ILE A 109 -7.64 7.84 3.41
N LYS A 110 -8.37 7.24 4.35
CA LYS A 110 -8.27 7.56 5.78
C LYS A 110 -7.17 6.72 6.43
N PRO A 111 -6.60 7.18 7.56
CA PRO A 111 -5.61 6.37 8.29
C PRO A 111 -6.12 4.99 8.70
N ASP A 112 -7.40 4.86 9.04
CA ASP A 112 -8.03 3.58 9.40
C ASP A 112 -8.27 2.66 8.18
N ASP A 113 -8.13 3.17 6.95
CA ASP A 113 -8.22 2.35 5.73
C ASP A 113 -6.89 1.64 5.40
N ILE A 114 -5.81 2.00 6.10
CA ILE A 114 -4.48 1.38 5.91
C ILE A 114 -4.48 0.02 6.58
N THR A 115 -4.24 -1.03 5.79
CA THR A 115 -4.23 -2.42 6.29
C THR A 115 -2.86 -2.84 6.79
N ASP A 116 -1.80 -2.30 6.18
CA ASP A 116 -0.43 -2.68 6.49
C ASP A 116 0.50 -1.46 6.31
N VAL A 117 1.53 -1.39 7.16
CA VAL A 117 2.64 -0.44 6.99
C VAL A 117 3.93 -1.23 6.91
N VAL A 118 4.61 -1.16 5.77
CA VAL A 118 5.94 -1.73 5.55
C VAL A 118 6.96 -0.63 5.76
N ILE A 119 7.75 -0.72 6.83
CA ILE A 119 8.84 0.21 7.10
C ILE A 119 10.12 -0.34 6.48
N THR A 120 10.70 0.41 5.54
CA THR A 120 11.93 0.00 4.85
C THR A 120 13.13 0.00 5.81
N HIS A 121 13.19 1.01 6.67
CA HIS A 121 14.17 1.13 7.75
C HIS A 121 13.74 2.21 8.77
N LEU A 122 14.46 2.32 9.89
CA LEU A 122 14.05 3.10 11.06
C LEU A 122 14.61 4.54 11.10
N HIS A 123 14.87 5.15 9.94
CA HIS A 123 15.13 6.59 9.93
C HIS A 123 13.83 7.37 10.13
N TRP A 124 13.97 8.54 10.75
CA TRP A 124 12.86 9.38 11.20
C TRP A 124 11.93 9.80 10.05
N ASP A 125 12.46 9.98 8.84
CA ASP A 125 11.74 10.36 7.63
C ASP A 125 10.92 9.21 7.01
N HIS A 126 11.11 7.98 7.49
CA HIS A 126 10.38 6.79 7.05
C HIS A 126 9.31 6.35 8.06
N VAL A 127 9.61 6.46 9.36
CA VAL A 127 8.76 5.93 10.44
C VAL A 127 8.11 7.01 11.31
N GLY A 128 8.45 8.29 11.12
CA GLY A 128 8.07 9.37 12.03
C GLY A 128 6.57 9.59 12.20
N SER A 129 5.75 9.23 11.20
CA SER A 129 4.29 9.33 11.29
C SER A 129 3.58 8.01 11.61
N ILE A 130 4.31 6.95 11.98
CA ILE A 130 3.70 5.61 12.14
C ILE A 130 2.54 5.60 13.15
N HIS A 131 2.63 6.45 14.18
CA HIS A 131 1.61 6.64 15.21
C HIS A 131 0.25 7.16 14.69
N ARG A 132 0.17 7.54 13.41
CA ARG A 132 -1.07 7.96 12.74
C ARG A 132 -1.91 6.77 12.24
N PHE A 133 -1.31 5.59 12.12
CA PHE A 133 -1.92 4.40 11.53
C PHE A 133 -2.08 3.33 12.62
N ARG A 134 -3.12 2.49 12.49
CA ARG A 134 -3.48 1.47 13.48
C ARG A 134 -3.10 0.07 13.03
#